data_AF-A0A356ZXC1-F1
#
_entry.id   AF-A0A356ZXC1-F1
#
_cell.length_a   1.000
_cell.length_b   1.000
_cell.length_c   1.000
_cell.angle_alpha   90.00
_cell.angle_beta   90.00
_cell.angle_gamma   90.00
#
_symmetry.space_group_name_H-M   'P 1'
#
loop_
_entity.id
_entity.type
_entity.pdbx_description
1 polymer ?
#
loop_
_entity_poly.entity_id
_entity_poly.type
_entity_poly.pdbx_seq_one_letter_code
_entity_poly.pdbx_strand_id
1 'polypeptide(L)' 'MYEAKGRPSDNPLIVHVLDIRGLESVVAGAMPKTARVLAEKFWPGPLTVIGASNDTIPLLVRGSMPTVAL' A
#
# COMPACT_ATOMS: atom_id res chain seq x y z
N MET A 1 -8.67 -10.64 10.41
CA MET A 1 -8.78 -9.16 10.49
C MET A 1 -10.19 -8.71 10.15
N TYR A 2 -10.69 -9.00 8.94
CA TYR A 2 -12.07 -8.71 8.53
C TYR A 2 -13.14 -9.36 9.43
N GLU A 3 -13.15 -10.69 9.53
CA GLU A 3 -14.13 -11.42 10.37
C GLU A 3 -14.04 -11.00 11.85
N ALA A 4 -12.84 -11.04 12.42
CA ALA A 4 -12.60 -10.69 13.82
C ALA A 4 -13.04 -9.26 14.19
N LYS A 5 -13.06 -8.32 13.22
CA LYS A 5 -13.46 -6.93 13.45
C LYS A 5 -14.86 -6.59 12.90
N GLY A 6 -15.56 -7.56 12.29
CA GLY A 6 -16.79 -7.29 11.54
C GLY A 6 -16.59 -6.26 10.43
N ARG A 7 -15.38 -6.18 9.86
CA ARG A 7 -15.00 -5.16 8.90
C ARG A 7 -15.50 -5.59 7.51
N PRO A 8 -16.20 -4.72 6.77
CA PRO A 8 -16.57 -5.00 5.38
C PRO A 8 -15.33 -5.34 4.53
N SER A 9 -15.44 -6.35 3.67
CA SER A 9 -14.33 -6.87 2.85
C SER A 9 -13.90 -5.94 1.72
N ASP A 10 -14.73 -4.95 1.39
CA ASP A 10 -14.45 -3.87 0.44
C ASP A 10 -13.62 -2.73 1.05
N ASN A 11 -13.35 -2.79 2.36
CA ASN A 11 -12.57 -1.78 3.07
C ASN A 11 -11.09 -2.17 3.05
N PRO A 12 -10.23 -1.49 2.27
CA PRO A 12 -8.83 -1.90 2.09
C PRO A 12 -8.03 -1.77 3.40
N LEU A 13 -6.94 -2.53 3.50
CA LEU A 13 -5.97 -2.43 4.60
C LEU A 13 -4.69 -1.72 4.12
N ILE A 14 -4.08 -0.96 5.03
CA ILE A 14 -2.76 -0.35 4.81
C ILE A 14 -1.69 -1.41 5.07
N VAL A 15 -0.89 -1.70 4.04
CA VAL A 15 0.22 -2.67 4.09
C VAL A 15 1.46 -1.99 4.64
N HIS A 16 1.98 -2.48 5.76
CA HIS A 16 3.17 -1.88 6.37
C HIS A 16 4.45 -2.45 5.74
N VAL A 17 5.38 -1.56 5.40
CA VAL A 17 6.72 -1.89 4.87
C VAL A 17 7.80 -1.25 5.72
N LEU A 18 9.01 -1.80 5.67
CA LEU A 18 10.15 -1.31 6.45
C LEU A 18 10.77 -0.05 5.83
N ASP A 19 10.74 0.06 4.50
CA ASP A 19 11.37 1.13 3.73
C ASP A 19 10.75 1.25 2.33
N ILE A 20 11.29 2.17 1.51
CA ILE A 20 10.86 2.40 0.13
C ILE A 20 10.98 1.16 -0.77
N ARG A 21 11.90 0.22 -0.48
CA ARG A 21 12.08 -1.00 -1.28
C ARG A 21 10.90 -1.94 -1.09
N GLY A 22 10.30 -1.95 0.10
CA GLY A 22 9.04 -2.66 0.34
C GLY A 22 7.91 -2.12 -0.54
N LEU A 23 7.81 -0.80 -0.71
CA LEU A 23 6.86 -0.20 -1.64
C LEU A 23 7.14 -0.61 -3.09
N GLU A 24 8.40 -0.54 -3.53
CA GLU A 24 8.79 -0.95 -4.89
C GLU A 24 8.51 -2.43 -5.18
N SER A 25 8.47 -3.28 -4.15
CA SER A 25 8.17 -4.70 -4.30
C SER A 25 6.69 -5.03 -4.55
N VAL A 26 5.77 -4.09 -4.27
CA VAL A 26 4.31 -4.33 -4.39
C VAL A 26 3.59 -3.40 -5.37
N VAL A 27 4.29 -2.36 -5.83
CA VAL A 27 3.76 -1.39 -6.79
C VAL A 27 4.16 -1.77 -8.21
N ALA A 28 3.23 -1.62 -9.16
CA ALA A 28 3.49 -1.79 -10.58
C ALA A 28 4.18 -0.53 -11.16
N GLY A 29 5.32 -0.74 -11.81
CA GLY A 29 6.05 0.34 -12.49
C GLY A 29 6.72 1.34 -11.54
N ALA A 30 7.14 2.47 -12.09
CA ALA A 30 7.82 3.51 -11.32
C ALA A 30 6.82 4.45 -10.63
N MET A 31 7.02 4.72 -9.34
CA MET A 31 6.26 5.75 -8.64
C MET A 31 6.61 7.16 -9.16
N PRO A 32 5.66 8.10 -9.10
CA PRO A 32 5.96 9.51 -9.29
C PRO A 32 7.12 9.95 -8.39
N LYS A 33 8.04 10.74 -8.95
CA LYS A 33 9.21 11.26 -8.21
C LYS A 33 8.82 11.95 -6.91
N THR A 34 7.68 12.66 -6.91
CA THR A 34 7.13 13.33 -5.73
C THR A 34 6.78 12.34 -4.62
N ALA A 35 6.10 11.23 -4.94
CA ALA A 35 5.76 10.20 -3.96
C ALA A 35 7.02 9.56 -3.36
N ARG A 36 8.03 9.28 -4.18
CA ARG A 36 9.32 8.77 -3.73
C ARG A 36 10.02 9.74 -2.75
N VAL A 37 10.11 11.02 -3.10
CA VAL A 37 10.75 12.04 -2.24
C VAL A 37 10.01 12.20 -0.90
N LEU A 38 8.67 12.14 -0.91
CA LEU A 38 7.89 12.20 0.32
C LEU A 38 8.11 10.95 1.18
N ALA A 39 8.06 9.77 0.58
CA ALA A 39 8.30 8.51 1.28
C ALA A 39 9.72 8.45 1.86
N GLU A 40 10.77 8.80 1.11
CA GLU A 40 12.14 8.84 1.61
C GLU A 40 12.33 9.82 2.78
N LYS A 41 11.56 10.92 2.83
CA LYS A 41 11.65 11.94 3.88
C LYS A 41 10.83 11.60 5.13
N PHE A 42 9.67 11.01 4.95
CA PHE A 42 8.68 10.81 6.01
C PHE A 42 8.53 9.37 6.46
N TRP A 43 9.19 8.41 5.79
CA TRP A 43 9.27 7.03 6.26
C TRP A 43 10.63 6.73 6.90
N PRO A 44 10.65 6.00 8.04
CA PRO A 44 9.49 5.52 8.80
C PRO A 44 8.70 6.66 9.48
N GLY A 45 7.37 6.67 9.35
CA GLY A 45 6.52 7.73 9.89
C GLY A 45 5.08 7.72 9.34
N PRO A 46 4.26 8.72 9.72
CA PRO A 46 2.80 8.69 9.54
C PRO A 46 2.34 9.13 8.14
N LEU A 47 3.11 8.79 7.11
CA LEU A 47 2.72 9.01 5.71
C LEU A 47 2.17 7.70 5.15
N THR A 48 1.10 7.76 4.37
CA THR A 48 0.61 6.63 3.58
C THR A 48 0.63 6.99 2.10
N VAL A 49 1.11 6.09 1.25
CA VAL A 49 1.20 6.25 -0.19
C VAL A 49 0.29 5.22 -0.87
N ILE A 50 -0.48 5.66 -1.86
CA ILE A 50 -1.30 4.79 -2.70
C ILE A 50 -0.60 4.61 -4.05
N GLY A 51 -0.35 3.37 -4.44
CA GLY A 51 0.27 3.02 -5.72
C GLY A 51 -0.55 1.98 -6.49
N ALA A 52 -0.36 1.90 -7.80
CA ALA A 52 -0.90 0.81 -8.61
C ALA A 52 -0.29 -0.51 -8.13
N SER A 53 -1.10 -1.54 -7.86
CA SER A 53 -0.57 -2.81 -7.37
C SER A 53 0.03 -3.63 -8.51
N ASN A 54 1.10 -4.38 -8.23
CA ASN A 54 1.65 -5.41 -9.13
C ASN A 54 1.02 -6.81 -8.93
N ASP A 55 -0.14 -6.86 -8.27
CA ASP A 55 -0.91 -8.07 -7.94
C ASP A 55 -0.27 -9.06 -6.96
N THR A 56 0.90 -8.73 -6.37
CA THR A 56 1.48 -9.52 -5.27
C THR A 56 0.62 -9.47 -4.00
N ILE A 57 -0.10 -8.37 -3.78
CA ILE A 57 -1.01 -8.21 -2.65
C ILE A 57 -2.42 -8.73 -3.01
N PRO A 58 -3.02 -9.65 -2.22
CA PRO A 58 -4.34 -10.19 -2.51
C PRO A 58 -5.42 -9.13 -2.68
N LEU A 59 -6.35 -9.35 -3.61
CA LEU A 59 -7.49 -8.44 -3.85
C LEU A 59 -8.33 -8.16 -2.59
N LEU A 60 -8.45 -9.16 -1.70
CA LEU A 60 -9.14 -8.99 -0.41
C LEU A 60 -8.53 -7.87 0.43
N VAL A 61 -7.19 -7.77 0.47
CA VAL A 61 -6.47 -6.73 1.23
C VAL A 61 -6.64 -5.36 0.56
N ARG A 62 -6.75 -5.34 -0.77
CA ARG A 62 -6.95 -4.14 -1.60
C ARG A 62 -8.41 -3.67 -1.66
N GLY A 63 -9.35 -4.38 -1.04
CA GLY A 63 -10.79 -4.06 -1.18
C GLY A 63 -11.26 -4.12 -2.63
N SER A 64 -10.75 -5.09 -3.41
CA SER A 64 -11.03 -5.25 -4.85
C SER A 64 -10.56 -4.08 -5.73
N MET A 65 -9.66 -3.22 -5.24
CA MET A 65 -9.09 -2.10 -6.01
C MET A 65 -7.83 -2.51 -6.80
N PRO A 66 -7.53 -1.83 -7.92
CA PRO A 66 -6.28 -2.01 -8.65
C PRO A 66 -5.06 -1.40 -7.93
N THR A 67 -5.26 -0.75 -6.79
CA THR A 67 -4.24 -0.04 -6.02
C THR A 67 -3.97 -0.71 -4.68
N VAL A 68 -2.83 -0.37 -4.07
CA VAL A 68 -2.43 -0.77 -2.72
C VAL A 68 -2.05 0.48 -1.93
N ALA A 69 -2.43 0.52 -0.65
CA ALA A 69 -2.02 1.55 0.30
C ALA A 69 -0.89 1.02 1.18
N LEU A 70 0.17 1.81 1.34
CA LEU A 70 1.35 1.51 2.15
C LEU A 70 1.66 2.64 3.12
#